data_AF-A0A090QBS2-F1
#
_entry.id   AF-A0A090QBS2-F1
#
_cell.length_a   1.000
_cell.length_b   1.000
_cell.length_c   1.000
_cell.angle_alpha   90.00
_cell.angle_beta   90.00
_cell.angle_gamma   90.00
#
_symmetry.space_group_name_H-M   'P 1'
#
loop_
_entity.id
_entity.type
_entity.pdbx_description
1 polymer ?
#
loop_
_entity_poly.entity_id
_entity_poly.type
_entity_poly.pdbx_seq_one_letter_code
_entity_poly.pdbx_strand_id
1 'polypeptide(L)'
;MKYSKFTYSFMIFKYTILAIALTMISCDAKINHKNKTTAKAEKVSDSLVASRKVIQSKNALENQPTPAADNIQQWIALFKGRNVAVVSNQTSVVRSSVKNNKTNWDEPEVVTYTHLVDTLLSRGVLVKKVFAPEHGFRGTADAGASIKDGIDSKTGLPIISLYGSNKKPTEEQLADVDIVIFDIQDVGARFYTYISTLHYVMEACSILDKKVVVLDRPNPNGHYIDGPILEPAHKSFVGMHPVPVVHGMTIGEYAQMINGERWLEYGLKCDLMVLKMNNYRRTDYYSLPIKPSPNLPNDQAINLYPSLCFLKEQTLV
;
A
#
# COMPACT_ATOMS: atom_id res chain seq x y z
N MET A 1 -7.44 0.83 49.72
CA MET A 1 -8.82 0.39 49.95
C MET A 1 -8.95 -1.07 49.51
N LYS A 2 -9.15 -1.99 50.46
CA LYS A 2 -9.45 -3.40 50.17
C LYS A 2 -10.88 -3.51 49.65
N TYR A 3 -11.11 -4.11 48.49
CA TYR A 3 -12.44 -4.57 48.08
C TYR A 3 -12.56 -6.08 48.24
N SER A 4 -13.66 -6.43 48.91
CA SER A 4 -14.00 -7.71 49.49
C SER A 4 -14.56 -8.68 48.46
N LYS A 5 -14.23 -9.97 48.64
CA LYS A 5 -14.84 -11.12 47.99
C LYS A 5 -16.29 -11.26 48.46
N PHE A 6 -17.26 -10.89 47.62
CA PHE A 6 -18.62 -11.40 47.70
C PHE A 6 -19.25 -11.32 46.31
N THR A 7 -20.16 -12.25 45.99
CA THR A 7 -20.90 -12.42 44.72
C THR A 7 -20.21 -13.20 43.58
N TYR A 8 -19.98 -14.51 43.77
CA TYR A 8 -19.80 -15.46 42.66
C TYR A 8 -20.94 -16.51 42.56
N SER A 9 -21.84 -16.58 43.55
CA SER A 9 -22.85 -17.65 43.63
C SER A 9 -24.20 -17.32 42.95
N PHE A 10 -24.49 -16.04 42.66
CA PHE A 10 -25.79 -15.62 42.12
C PHE A 10 -25.86 -15.50 40.59
N MET A 11 -24.72 -15.55 39.87
CA MET A 11 -24.71 -15.43 38.40
C MET A 11 -24.96 -16.76 37.68
N ILE A 12 -24.71 -17.92 38.30
CA ILE A 12 -24.83 -19.22 37.63
C ILE A 12 -26.30 -19.62 37.41
N PHE A 13 -27.26 -19.07 38.18
CA PHE A 13 -28.67 -19.46 38.08
C PHE A 13 -29.45 -18.72 36.97
N LYS A 14 -28.96 -17.57 36.48
CA LYS A 14 -29.65 -16.79 35.43
C LYS A 14 -29.33 -17.27 34.01
N TYR A 15 -28.14 -17.82 33.76
CA TYR A 15 -27.72 -18.22 32.42
C TYR A 15 -28.16 -19.63 32.02
N THR A 16 -28.54 -20.48 32.98
CA THR A 16 -29.01 -21.85 32.69
C THR A 16 -30.47 -21.90 32.22
N ILE A 17 -31.30 -20.92 32.62
CA ILE A 17 -32.72 -20.85 32.22
C ILE A 17 -32.88 -20.24 30.81
N LEU A 18 -31.97 -19.34 30.40
CA LEU A 18 -32.03 -18.69 29.08
C LEU A 18 -31.59 -19.62 27.93
N ALA A 19 -30.73 -20.62 28.23
CA ALA A 19 -30.25 -21.59 27.24
C ALA A 19 -31.29 -22.66 26.84
N ILE A 20 -32.36 -22.84 27.63
CA ILE A 20 -33.41 -23.83 27.36
C ILE A 20 -34.58 -23.23 26.56
N ALA A 21 -34.70 -21.90 26.50
CA ALA A 21 -35.81 -21.22 25.82
C ALA A 21 -35.59 -20.97 24.31
N LEU A 22 -34.43 -21.32 23.74
CA LEU A 22 -34.08 -21.01 22.35
C LEU A 22 -34.07 -22.22 21.39
N THR A 23 -34.53 -23.40 21.82
CA THR A 23 -34.56 -24.61 20.98
C THR A 23 -35.94 -24.98 20.42
N MET A 24 -36.99 -24.15 20.57
CA MET A 24 -38.35 -24.49 20.10
C MET A 24 -39.06 -23.39 19.29
N ILE A 25 -38.38 -22.82 18.29
CA ILE A 25 -39.06 -22.09 17.21
C ILE A 25 -38.57 -22.64 15.86
N SER A 26 -39.12 -23.81 15.50
CA SER A 26 -39.19 -24.26 14.11
C SER A 26 -40.37 -23.55 13.47
N CYS A 27 -40.09 -22.59 12.57
CA CYS A 27 -41.08 -22.06 11.65
C CYS A 27 -40.70 -22.48 10.22
N ASP A 28 -41.64 -23.22 9.65
CA ASP A 28 -41.72 -23.81 8.33
C ASP A 28 -41.56 -22.76 7.22
N ALA A 29 -40.63 -22.97 6.29
CA ALA A 29 -40.54 -22.21 5.05
C ALA A 29 -40.31 -23.16 3.87
N LYS A 30 -41.37 -23.36 3.09
CA LYS A 30 -41.38 -24.16 1.85
C LYS A 30 -40.30 -23.68 0.88
N ILE A 31 -39.36 -24.57 0.59
CA ILE A 31 -38.36 -24.42 -0.49
C ILE A 31 -39.06 -24.65 -1.83
N ASN A 32 -39.08 -23.63 -2.67
CA ASN A 32 -39.61 -23.71 -4.03
C ASN A 32 -38.55 -24.31 -4.97
N HIS A 33 -38.81 -25.53 -5.44
CA HIS A 33 -37.91 -26.33 -6.25
C HIS A 33 -38.00 -25.92 -7.73
N LYS A 34 -37.22 -24.94 -8.19
CA LYS A 34 -36.97 -24.69 -9.63
C LYS A 34 -35.70 -23.87 -9.83
N ASN A 35 -34.56 -24.57 -9.92
CA ASN A 35 -33.49 -24.33 -10.88
C ASN A 35 -32.37 -25.35 -10.61
N LYS A 36 -32.33 -26.42 -11.42
CA LYS A 36 -31.18 -27.32 -11.53
C LYS A 36 -30.12 -26.61 -12.36
N THR A 37 -28.98 -26.26 -11.76
CA THR A 37 -27.78 -25.92 -12.52
C THR A 37 -26.84 -27.13 -12.46
N THR A 38 -26.72 -27.81 -13.58
CA THR A 38 -25.79 -28.92 -13.81
C THR A 38 -24.35 -28.40 -13.79
N ALA A 39 -23.52 -28.93 -12.89
CA ALA A 39 -22.09 -28.74 -12.92
C ALA A 39 -21.52 -29.50 -14.13
N LYS A 40 -21.09 -28.78 -15.17
CA LYS A 40 -20.21 -29.31 -16.20
C LYS A 40 -18.77 -29.07 -15.75
N ALA A 41 -18.04 -30.16 -15.52
CA ALA A 41 -16.60 -30.14 -15.38
C ALA A 41 -15.99 -29.82 -16.76
N GLU A 42 -15.35 -28.67 -16.90
CA GLU A 42 -14.50 -28.36 -18.06
C GLU A 42 -13.03 -28.45 -17.64
N LYS A 43 -12.29 -29.26 -18.40
CA LYS A 43 -10.85 -29.48 -18.30
C LYS A 43 -10.10 -28.16 -18.46
N VAL A 44 -9.31 -27.80 -17.46
CA VAL A 44 -8.28 -26.76 -17.59
C VAL A 44 -7.16 -27.32 -18.46
N SER A 45 -6.96 -26.70 -19.63
CA SER A 45 -5.77 -26.89 -20.44
C SER A 45 -4.80 -25.74 -20.16
N ASP A 46 -3.52 -26.10 -20.03
CA ASP A 46 -2.39 -25.20 -19.82
C ASP A 46 -2.35 -24.06 -20.85
N SER A 47 -2.26 -22.82 -20.37
CA SER A 47 -1.47 -21.80 -21.07
C SER A 47 -0.93 -20.77 -20.08
N LEU A 48 0.39 -20.79 -19.97
CA LEU A 48 1.25 -19.81 -19.30
C LEU A 48 1.11 -18.44 -19.97
N VAL A 49 0.37 -17.51 -19.34
CA VAL A 49 0.50 -16.08 -19.62
C VAL A 49 0.68 -15.35 -18.30
N ALA A 50 1.89 -14.84 -18.11
CA ALA A 50 2.32 -14.08 -16.94
C ALA A 50 1.30 -13.00 -16.54
N SER A 51 1.05 -12.95 -15.23
CA SER A 51 0.08 -12.11 -14.51
C SER A 51 0.06 -10.64 -14.94
N ARG A 52 -0.79 -10.30 -15.92
CA ARG A 52 -1.24 -8.93 -16.19
C ARG A 52 -2.47 -8.66 -15.33
N LYS A 53 -2.33 -7.83 -14.30
CA LYS A 53 -3.47 -7.41 -13.47
C LYS A 53 -4.31 -6.40 -14.26
N VAL A 54 -5.40 -6.88 -14.85
CA VAL A 54 -6.41 -6.06 -15.51
C VAL A 54 -7.27 -5.42 -14.44
N ILE A 55 -7.31 -4.09 -14.38
CA ILE A 55 -8.12 -3.35 -13.41
C ILE A 55 -9.21 -2.60 -14.20
N GLN A 56 -10.46 -2.92 -13.90
CA GLN A 56 -11.63 -2.29 -14.51
C GLN A 56 -12.01 -1.07 -13.66
N SER A 57 -11.86 0.13 -14.21
CA SER A 57 -12.35 1.38 -13.61
C SER A 57 -13.69 1.76 -14.25
N LYS A 58 -14.69 2.10 -13.44
CA LYS A 58 -15.99 2.60 -13.92
C LYS A 58 -16.00 4.09 -14.27
N ASN A 59 -14.92 4.81 -13.97
CA ASN A 59 -14.82 6.24 -14.25
C ASN A 59 -14.08 6.46 -15.57
N ALA A 60 -14.54 7.42 -16.36
CA ALA A 60 -13.76 7.94 -17.49
C ALA A 60 -12.37 8.35 -16.99
N LEU A 61 -11.32 7.90 -17.67
CA LEU A 61 -9.94 8.29 -17.34
C LEU A 61 -9.68 9.79 -17.51
N GLU A 62 -10.57 10.43 -18.26
CA GLU A 62 -10.62 11.87 -18.44
C GLU A 62 -10.85 12.55 -17.07
N ASN A 63 -9.87 13.36 -16.65
CA ASN A 63 -9.83 14.09 -15.37
C ASN A 63 -9.43 13.30 -14.12
N GLN A 64 -8.88 12.08 -14.24
CA GLN A 64 -8.26 11.41 -13.10
C GLN A 64 -6.82 11.89 -12.84
N PRO A 65 -6.40 11.96 -11.56
CA PRO A 65 -4.99 12.13 -11.21
C PRO A 65 -4.12 11.10 -11.92
N THR A 66 -3.03 11.56 -12.50
CA THR A 66 -2.06 10.73 -13.21
C THR A 66 -0.78 10.63 -12.38
N PRO A 67 -0.50 9.48 -11.73
CA PRO A 67 0.70 9.29 -10.93
C PRO A 67 1.98 9.67 -11.68
N ALA A 68 3.01 10.12 -10.96
CA ALA A 68 4.27 10.53 -11.59
C ALA A 68 4.92 9.39 -12.40
N ALA A 69 4.72 8.14 -11.96
CA ALA A 69 5.18 6.93 -12.62
C ALA A 69 4.63 6.78 -14.06
N ASP A 70 3.44 7.29 -14.35
CA ASP A 70 2.82 7.25 -15.69
C ASP A 70 3.47 8.22 -16.68
N ASN A 71 4.16 9.26 -16.19
CA ASN A 71 4.82 10.29 -17.01
C ASN A 71 6.29 9.98 -17.31
N ILE A 72 6.64 8.70 -17.49
CA ILE A 72 8.02 8.22 -17.57
C ILE A 72 8.92 8.98 -18.55
N GLN A 73 8.38 9.40 -19.70
CA GLN A 73 9.16 10.09 -20.73
C GLN A 73 9.74 11.43 -20.27
N GLN A 74 9.13 12.07 -19.26
CA GLN A 74 9.58 13.37 -18.76
C GLN A 74 10.85 13.27 -17.91
N TRP A 75 11.11 12.10 -17.31
CA TRP A 75 12.14 11.96 -16.28
C TRP A 75 13.07 10.77 -16.47
N ILE A 76 12.77 9.81 -17.35
CA ILE A 76 13.59 8.60 -17.54
C ILE A 76 15.05 8.91 -17.88
N ALA A 77 15.31 10.01 -18.58
CA ALA A 77 16.64 10.46 -18.95
C ALA A 77 17.53 10.76 -17.73
N LEU A 78 16.95 11.10 -16.58
CA LEU A 78 17.67 11.37 -15.32
C LEU A 78 18.41 10.13 -14.80
N PHE A 79 18.00 8.93 -15.23
CA PHE A 79 18.54 7.66 -14.76
C PHE A 79 19.51 6.99 -15.74
N LYS A 80 19.80 7.65 -16.88
CA LYS A 80 20.67 7.08 -17.91
C LYS A 80 22.10 6.91 -17.37
N GLY A 81 22.60 5.67 -17.39
CA GLY A 81 23.95 5.33 -16.93
C GLY A 81 24.15 5.37 -15.42
N ARG A 82 23.08 5.51 -14.62
CA ARG A 82 23.13 5.50 -13.15
C ARG A 82 22.65 4.15 -12.62
N ASN A 83 23.28 3.67 -11.56
CA ASN A 83 22.84 2.47 -10.87
C ASN A 83 21.65 2.80 -9.97
N VAL A 84 20.50 2.18 -10.25
CA VAL A 84 19.23 2.51 -9.59
C VAL A 84 18.80 1.36 -8.67
N ALA A 85 18.39 1.69 -7.45
CA ALA A 85 17.55 0.81 -6.64
C ALA A 85 16.12 1.34 -6.61
N VAL A 86 15.14 0.45 -6.44
CA VAL A 86 13.72 0.83 -6.39
C VAL A 86 13.10 0.32 -5.10
N VAL A 87 12.59 1.23 -4.27
CA VAL A 87 11.70 0.90 -3.16
C VAL A 87 10.29 0.77 -3.72
N SER A 88 9.78 -0.46 -3.77
CA SER A 88 8.52 -0.77 -4.44
C SER A 88 7.80 -1.95 -3.82
N ASN A 89 6.51 -2.06 -4.12
CA ASN A 89 5.67 -3.20 -3.81
C ASN A 89 4.70 -3.46 -4.98
N GLN A 90 3.69 -4.29 -4.76
CA GLN A 90 2.70 -4.64 -5.79
C GLN A 90 1.92 -3.45 -6.37
N THR A 91 1.91 -2.31 -5.70
CA THR A 91 1.20 -1.08 -6.13
C THR A 91 2.04 -0.21 -7.07
N SER A 92 3.34 -0.48 -7.17
CA SER A 92 4.32 0.29 -7.94
C SER A 92 4.20 0.00 -9.43
N VAL A 93 3.09 0.45 -10.01
CA VAL A 93 2.74 0.18 -11.39
C VAL A 93 2.60 1.45 -12.21
N VAL A 94 2.84 1.27 -13.51
CA VAL A 94 2.74 2.25 -14.58
C VAL A 94 1.62 1.81 -15.53
N ARG A 95 0.81 2.75 -16.02
CA ARG A 95 -0.21 2.50 -17.02
C ARG A 95 0.43 2.10 -18.36
N SER A 96 0.04 0.94 -18.90
CA SER A 96 0.68 0.36 -20.10
C SER A 96 -0.20 0.35 -21.35
N SER A 97 -1.49 0.08 -21.20
CA SER A 97 -2.45 0.21 -22.29
C SER A 97 -3.86 0.46 -21.76
N VAL A 98 -4.61 1.26 -22.50
CA VAL A 98 -6.04 1.46 -22.33
C VAL A 98 -6.70 0.79 -23.52
N LYS A 99 -7.45 -0.29 -23.30
CA LYS A 99 -8.25 -0.90 -24.36
C LYS A 99 -9.64 -0.27 -24.33
N ASN A 100 -9.92 0.53 -25.36
CA ASN A 100 -11.27 1.00 -25.66
C ASN A 100 -11.99 -0.07 -26.48
N ASN A 101 -12.33 -1.19 -25.85
CA ASN A 101 -13.28 -2.15 -26.42
C ASN A 101 -14.72 -1.67 -26.13
N LYS A 102 -15.02 -0.38 -26.33
CA LYS A 102 -16.37 0.14 -26.18
C LYS A 102 -17.19 -0.34 -27.38
N THR A 103 -17.97 -1.39 -27.18
CA THR A 103 -19.04 -1.78 -28.09
C THR A 103 -20.35 -1.10 -27.72
N ASN A 104 -20.54 -0.77 -26.44
CA ASN A 104 -21.62 0.07 -25.93
C ASN A 104 -21.09 1.29 -25.15
N TRP A 105 -21.92 2.32 -25.02
CA TRP A 105 -21.57 3.59 -24.36
C TRP A 105 -21.31 3.46 -22.85
N ASP A 106 -21.80 2.40 -22.21
CA ASP A 106 -21.72 2.12 -20.77
C ASP A 106 -20.58 1.17 -20.38
N GLU A 107 -19.80 0.67 -21.35
CA GLU A 107 -18.70 -0.23 -21.05
C GLU A 107 -17.48 0.51 -20.44
N PRO A 108 -16.93 0.03 -19.31
CA PRO A 108 -15.80 0.65 -18.65
C PRO A 108 -14.52 0.50 -19.47
N GLU A 109 -13.68 1.53 -19.46
CA GLU A 109 -12.35 1.46 -20.09
C GLU A 109 -11.46 0.48 -19.31
N VAL A 110 -10.85 -0.45 -20.04
CA VAL A 110 -9.99 -1.47 -19.43
C VAL A 110 -8.57 -0.93 -19.40
N VAL A 111 -8.09 -0.65 -18.20
CA VAL A 111 -6.72 -0.19 -17.98
C VAL A 111 -5.84 -1.36 -17.56
N THR A 112 -4.70 -1.45 -18.22
CA THR A 112 -3.66 -2.41 -17.90
C THR A 112 -2.45 -1.71 -17.32
N TYR A 113 -1.83 -2.38 -16.37
CA TYR A 113 -0.68 -1.86 -15.63
C TYR A 113 0.51 -2.81 -15.76
N THR A 114 1.72 -2.23 -15.78
CA THR A 114 2.99 -2.97 -15.72
C THR A 114 3.80 -2.45 -14.54
N HIS A 115 4.50 -3.33 -13.85
CA HIS A 115 5.31 -2.95 -12.71
C HIS A 115 6.39 -1.93 -13.12
N LEU A 116 6.69 -0.96 -12.26
CA LEU A 116 7.67 0.10 -12.52
C LEU A 116 9.04 -0.50 -12.87
N VAL A 117 9.53 -1.45 -12.08
CA VAL A 117 10.80 -2.16 -12.34
C VAL A 117 10.87 -2.76 -13.74
N ASP A 118 9.81 -3.46 -14.19
CA ASP A 118 9.78 -4.02 -15.55
C ASP A 118 9.84 -2.90 -16.60
N THR A 119 9.14 -1.79 -16.34
CA THR A 119 9.11 -0.63 -17.22
C THR A 119 10.50 0.02 -17.32
N LEU A 120 11.18 0.23 -16.18
CA LEU A 120 12.54 0.79 -16.12
C LEU A 120 13.55 -0.09 -16.88
N LEU A 121 13.52 -1.41 -16.65
CA LEU A 121 14.38 -2.36 -17.35
C LEU A 121 14.14 -2.34 -18.87
N SER A 122 12.86 -2.35 -19.30
CA SER A 122 12.51 -2.28 -20.73
C SER A 122 12.98 -1.00 -21.43
N ARG A 123 13.30 0.04 -20.65
CA ARG A 123 13.82 1.33 -21.12
C ARG A 123 15.32 1.49 -20.91
N GLY A 124 16.02 0.42 -20.53
CA GLY A 124 17.48 0.41 -20.41
C GLY A 124 18.03 1.09 -19.15
N VAL A 125 17.21 1.27 -18.10
CA VAL A 125 17.70 1.73 -16.79
C VAL A 125 18.45 0.61 -16.09
N LEU A 126 19.59 0.92 -15.49
CA LEU A 126 20.43 -0.03 -14.76
C LEU A 126 19.88 -0.26 -13.35
N VAL A 127 18.76 -0.98 -13.25
CA VAL A 127 18.21 -1.38 -11.95
C VAL A 127 19.09 -2.48 -11.35
N LYS A 128 19.61 -2.26 -10.14
CA LYS A 128 20.49 -3.20 -9.43
C LYS A 128 19.75 -4.10 -8.47
N LYS A 129 18.74 -3.57 -7.79
CA LYS A 129 18.00 -4.26 -6.74
C LYS A 129 16.68 -3.57 -6.44
N VAL A 130 15.82 -4.30 -5.75
CA VAL A 130 14.54 -3.84 -5.25
C VAL A 130 14.54 -3.91 -3.74
N PHE A 131 14.09 -2.85 -3.09
CA PHE A 131 13.75 -2.86 -1.68
C PHE A 131 12.23 -3.00 -1.53
N ALA A 132 11.77 -4.02 -0.82
CA ALA A 132 10.36 -4.33 -0.67
C ALA A 132 9.95 -4.23 0.82
N PRO A 133 8.92 -3.44 1.18
CA PRO A 133 8.40 -3.35 2.54
C PRO A 133 7.55 -4.59 2.94
N GLU A 134 6.48 -4.41 3.71
CA GLU A 134 5.75 -5.48 4.39
C GLU A 134 4.91 -6.44 3.51
N HIS A 135 4.40 -6.03 2.34
CA HIS A 135 3.30 -6.74 1.64
C HIS A 135 3.66 -7.41 0.29
N GLY A 136 4.93 -7.71 0.07
CA GLY A 136 5.42 -8.35 -1.16
C GLY A 136 5.80 -7.37 -2.27
N PHE A 137 6.63 -7.82 -3.20
CA PHE A 137 7.01 -7.07 -4.40
C PHE A 137 6.01 -7.27 -5.56
N ARG A 138 5.65 -8.52 -5.86
CA ARG A 138 4.76 -8.87 -6.99
C ARG A 138 3.31 -9.15 -6.58
N GLY A 139 2.96 -9.02 -5.30
CA GLY A 139 1.60 -9.27 -4.80
C GLY A 139 1.16 -10.73 -4.83
N THR A 140 2.12 -11.67 -4.88
CA THR A 140 1.92 -13.12 -4.81
C THR A 140 2.13 -13.68 -3.40
N ALA A 141 2.52 -12.84 -2.43
CA ALA A 141 2.69 -13.24 -1.04
C ALA A 141 1.34 -13.23 -0.31
N ASP A 142 1.10 -14.24 0.52
CA ASP A 142 -0.12 -14.36 1.32
C ASP A 142 -0.28 -13.21 2.32
N ALA A 143 -1.51 -12.95 2.74
CA ALA A 143 -1.83 -11.93 3.72
C ALA A 143 -1.09 -12.19 5.04
N GLY A 144 -0.12 -11.33 5.38
CA GLY A 144 0.66 -11.42 6.61
C GLY A 144 1.97 -12.22 6.50
N ALA A 145 2.34 -12.71 5.32
CA ALA A 145 3.64 -13.33 5.11
C ALA A 145 4.74 -12.24 5.07
N SER A 146 5.73 -12.34 5.96
CA SER A 146 6.92 -11.50 5.90
C SER A 146 7.71 -11.78 4.63
N ILE A 147 8.17 -10.73 3.94
CA ILE A 147 9.11 -10.90 2.82
C ILE A 147 10.47 -11.26 3.40
N LYS A 148 11.04 -12.37 2.93
CA LYS A 148 12.47 -12.65 3.08
C LYS A 148 13.20 -12.15 1.84
N ASP A 149 14.48 -11.82 2.00
CA ASP A 149 15.35 -11.54 0.87
C ASP A 149 15.26 -12.67 -0.17
N GLY A 150 15.31 -12.30 -1.43
CA GLY A 150 15.07 -13.24 -2.53
C GLY A 150 15.50 -12.68 -3.88
N ILE A 151 15.07 -13.36 -4.93
CA ILE A 151 15.35 -12.98 -6.32
C ILE A 151 14.00 -12.90 -7.04
N ASP A 152 13.76 -11.81 -7.76
CA ASP A 152 12.60 -11.70 -8.65
C ASP A 152 12.78 -12.68 -9.82
N SER A 153 11.96 -13.73 -9.86
CA SER A 153 12.07 -14.80 -10.87
C SER A 153 11.94 -14.30 -12.32
N LYS A 154 11.28 -13.16 -12.51
CA LYS A 154 11.09 -12.54 -13.83
C LYS A 154 12.33 -11.76 -14.31
N THR A 155 12.96 -10.99 -13.43
CA THR A 155 14.04 -10.06 -13.81
C THR A 155 15.42 -10.50 -13.36
N GLY A 156 15.52 -11.47 -12.45
CA GLY A 156 16.76 -11.88 -11.81
C GLY A 156 17.29 -10.88 -10.78
N LEU A 157 16.55 -9.81 -10.48
CA LEU A 157 17.00 -8.79 -9.54
C LEU A 157 16.90 -9.27 -8.09
N PRO A 158 17.88 -8.95 -7.23
CA PRO A 158 17.75 -9.12 -5.79
C PRO A 158 16.58 -8.30 -5.25
N ILE A 159 15.77 -8.94 -4.41
CA ILE A 159 14.72 -8.33 -3.59
C ILE A 159 15.23 -8.34 -2.14
N ILE A 160 15.31 -7.17 -1.53
CA ILE A 160 15.76 -6.98 -0.16
C ILE A 160 14.57 -6.51 0.67
N SER A 161 14.28 -7.20 1.76
CA SER A 161 13.16 -6.88 2.64
C SER A 161 13.50 -5.69 3.54
N LEU A 162 12.66 -4.66 3.52
CA LEU A 162 12.72 -3.52 4.45
C LEU A 162 11.72 -3.67 5.61
N TYR A 163 11.73 -4.82 6.27
CA TYR A 163 10.78 -5.16 7.35
C TYR A 163 11.46 -5.87 8.52
N GLY A 164 10.75 -6.00 9.65
CA GLY A 164 11.27 -6.69 10.84
C GLY A 164 12.49 -5.97 11.44
N SER A 165 13.63 -6.66 11.53
CA SER A 165 14.89 -6.09 12.01
C SER A 165 15.61 -5.23 10.96
N ASN A 166 15.29 -5.38 9.67
CA ASN A 166 15.97 -4.68 8.58
C ASN A 166 15.11 -3.55 7.99
N LYS A 167 14.70 -2.54 8.77
CA LYS A 167 13.78 -1.48 8.28
C LYS A 167 14.46 -0.36 7.48
N LYS A 168 15.79 -0.23 7.61
CA LYS A 168 16.62 0.81 7.02
C LYS A 168 17.65 0.13 6.09
N PRO A 169 17.80 0.55 4.83
CA PRO A 169 18.85 0.01 3.97
C PRO A 169 20.23 0.16 4.61
N THR A 170 21.05 -0.90 4.56
CA THR A 170 22.43 -0.84 5.05
C THR A 170 23.37 -0.21 4.04
N GLU A 171 24.59 0.14 4.49
CA GLU A 171 25.64 0.66 3.61
C GLU A 171 26.00 -0.33 2.50
N GLU A 172 26.14 -1.62 2.83
CA GLU A 172 26.45 -2.68 1.88
C GLU A 172 25.33 -2.83 0.83
N GLN A 173 24.07 -2.67 1.26
CA GLN A 173 22.92 -2.72 0.37
C GLN A 173 22.86 -1.52 -0.58
N LEU A 174 23.50 -0.40 -0.27
CA LEU A 174 23.53 0.83 -1.09
C LEU A 174 24.88 1.08 -1.78
N ALA A 175 25.89 0.24 -1.58
CA ALA A 175 27.25 0.46 -2.06
C ALA A 175 27.36 0.66 -3.59
N ASP A 176 26.63 -0.14 -4.37
CA ASP A 176 26.59 -0.09 -5.84
C ASP A 176 25.40 0.72 -6.39
N VAL A 177 24.73 1.52 -5.55
CA VAL A 177 23.56 2.32 -5.92
C VAL A 177 23.93 3.80 -5.94
N ASP A 178 23.48 4.51 -6.98
CA ASP A 178 23.62 5.96 -7.09
C ASP A 178 22.34 6.68 -6.70
N ILE A 179 21.20 6.10 -7.07
CA ILE A 179 19.87 6.71 -6.94
C ILE A 179 18.89 5.67 -6.40
N VAL A 180 18.11 6.06 -5.40
CA VAL A 180 16.99 5.26 -4.89
C VAL A 180 15.68 5.90 -5.34
N ILE A 181 14.92 5.18 -6.17
CA ILE A 181 13.56 5.57 -6.55
C ILE A 181 12.60 5.03 -5.49
N PHE A 182 11.76 5.89 -4.93
CA PHE A 182 10.67 5.49 -4.05
C PHE A 182 9.34 5.62 -4.79
N ASP A 183 8.66 4.50 -5.03
CA ASP A 183 7.36 4.48 -5.70
C ASP A 183 6.45 3.48 -5.00
N ILE A 184 5.58 3.93 -4.09
CA ILE A 184 4.61 3.08 -3.39
C ILE A 184 3.32 3.87 -3.18
N GLN A 185 2.17 3.22 -3.41
CA GLN A 185 0.86 3.80 -3.10
C GLN A 185 0.60 3.76 -1.59
N ASP A 186 0.53 4.94 -0.98
CA ASP A 186 0.12 5.14 0.41
C ASP A 186 -1.42 5.33 0.52
N VAL A 187 -1.93 5.45 1.75
CA VAL A 187 -3.36 5.64 2.03
C VAL A 187 -3.67 6.87 2.90
N GLY A 188 -2.68 7.67 3.28
CA GLY A 188 -2.87 8.95 3.96
C GLY A 188 -3.09 8.85 5.47
N ALA A 189 -2.65 7.76 6.09
CA ALA A 189 -2.78 7.53 7.53
C ALA A 189 -1.39 7.36 8.16
N ARG A 190 -1.13 8.05 9.28
CA ARG A 190 0.18 8.08 9.95
C ARG A 190 0.73 6.70 10.32
N PHE A 191 -0.16 5.76 10.63
CA PHE A 191 0.19 4.38 11.02
C PHE A 191 0.27 3.41 9.84
N TYR A 192 0.08 3.88 8.61
CA TYR A 192 0.44 3.13 7.42
C TYR A 192 1.94 3.29 7.14
N THR A 193 2.70 2.22 7.28
CA THR A 193 4.15 2.30 7.57
C THR A 193 5.04 2.64 6.37
N TYR A 194 4.49 2.89 5.17
CA TYR A 194 5.30 3.22 4.00
C TYR A 194 5.98 4.59 4.11
N ILE A 195 5.36 5.57 4.75
CA ILE A 195 6.01 6.85 5.11
C ILE A 195 7.14 6.67 6.12
N SER A 196 7.07 5.65 6.99
CA SER A 196 8.16 5.29 7.90
C SER A 196 9.30 4.60 7.17
N THR A 197 9.01 3.74 6.19
CA THR A 197 10.04 3.21 5.27
C THR A 197 10.72 4.34 4.49
N LEU A 198 9.94 5.30 3.97
CA LEU A 198 10.47 6.47 3.27
C LEU A 198 11.45 7.25 4.16
N HIS A 199 11.11 7.50 5.43
CA HIS A 199 12.02 8.14 6.39
C HIS A 199 13.36 7.43 6.47
N TYR A 200 13.36 6.11 6.70
CA TYR A 200 14.61 5.36 6.84
C TYR A 200 15.43 5.30 5.54
N VAL A 201 14.76 5.22 4.38
CA VAL A 201 15.42 5.29 3.08
C VAL A 201 16.08 6.66 2.89
N MET A 202 15.36 7.75 3.17
CA MET A 202 15.90 9.10 3.09
C MET A 202 17.08 9.31 4.03
N GLU A 203 17.01 8.79 5.25
CA GLU A 203 18.08 8.88 6.23
C GLU A 203 19.32 8.10 5.79
N ALA A 204 19.17 6.85 5.36
CA ALA A 204 20.28 6.03 4.85
C ALA A 204 20.94 6.69 3.62
N CYS A 205 20.14 7.19 2.70
CA CYS A 205 20.64 7.88 1.51
C CYS A 205 21.33 9.20 1.87
N SER A 206 20.83 9.94 2.86
CA SER A 206 21.48 11.18 3.32
C SER A 206 22.84 10.93 3.94
N ILE A 207 23.03 9.81 4.66
CA ILE A 207 24.32 9.45 5.27
C ILE A 207 25.34 9.04 4.21
N LEU A 208 24.88 8.37 3.14
CA LEU A 208 25.73 7.78 2.10
C LEU A 208 25.81 8.62 0.83
N ASP A 209 25.37 9.87 0.88
CA ASP A 209 25.34 10.82 -0.25
C ASP A 209 24.67 10.25 -1.51
N LYS A 210 23.53 9.58 -1.32
CA LYS A 210 22.71 9.01 -2.40
C LYS A 210 21.50 9.90 -2.67
N LYS A 211 21.13 10.01 -3.95
CA LYS A 211 19.93 10.75 -4.34
C LYS A 211 18.68 9.90 -4.11
N VAL A 212 17.64 10.48 -3.51
CA VAL A 212 16.31 9.88 -3.43
C VAL A 212 15.38 10.57 -4.43
N VAL A 213 14.69 9.78 -5.24
CA VAL A 213 13.66 10.28 -6.16
C VAL A 213 12.32 9.67 -5.79
N VAL A 214 11.38 10.49 -5.34
CA VAL A 214 10.01 10.05 -5.03
C VAL A 214 9.14 10.23 -6.28
N LEU A 215 8.53 9.13 -6.74
CA LEU A 215 7.46 9.18 -7.74
C LEU A 215 6.15 9.40 -7.01
N ASP A 216 5.63 10.63 -7.08
CA ASP A 216 4.48 11.00 -6.28
C ASP A 216 3.19 10.32 -6.76
N ARG A 217 2.31 10.01 -5.81
CA ARG A 217 1.04 9.32 -6.02
C ARG A 217 -0.09 10.03 -5.26
N PRO A 218 -1.33 9.98 -5.77
CA PRO A 218 -2.47 10.58 -5.08
C PRO A 218 -2.65 9.99 -3.68
N ASN A 219 -3.00 10.83 -2.71
CA ASN A 219 -3.42 10.37 -1.38
C ASN A 219 -4.95 10.19 -1.38
N PRO A 220 -5.48 8.96 -1.21
CA PRO A 220 -6.93 8.73 -1.19
C PRO A 220 -7.64 9.43 -0.01
N ASN A 221 -6.93 9.66 1.10
CA ASN A 221 -7.40 10.45 2.25
C ASN A 221 -6.81 11.89 2.26
N GLY A 222 -6.37 12.41 1.11
CA GLY A 222 -5.76 13.74 0.98
C GLY A 222 -6.72 14.92 1.17
N HIS A 223 -8.02 14.65 1.20
CA HIS A 223 -9.10 15.65 1.20
C HIS A 223 -9.39 16.25 2.58
N TYR A 224 -8.79 15.74 3.65
CA TYR A 224 -8.96 16.23 5.01
C TYR A 224 -7.71 16.02 5.87
N ILE A 225 -7.68 16.69 7.02
CA ILE A 225 -6.64 16.54 8.05
C ILE A 225 -7.38 16.32 9.38
N ASP A 226 -6.99 15.29 10.12
CA ASP A 226 -7.70 14.94 11.37
C ASP A 226 -6.84 14.14 12.36
N GLY A 227 -7.27 14.13 13.62
CA GLY A 227 -6.66 13.41 14.73
C GLY A 227 -5.51 14.16 15.40
N PRO A 228 -5.07 13.68 16.58
CA PRO A 228 -4.02 14.33 17.36
C PRO A 228 -2.65 14.23 16.65
N ILE A 229 -1.86 15.29 16.80
CA ILE A 229 -0.43 15.27 16.45
C ILE A 229 0.28 14.25 17.33
N LEU A 230 1.21 13.49 16.76
CA LEU A 230 1.97 12.50 17.50
C LEU A 230 2.88 13.17 18.53
N GLU A 231 2.74 12.79 19.78
CA GLU A 231 3.68 13.19 20.84
C GLU A 231 5.01 12.44 20.69
N PRO A 232 6.17 13.10 20.87
CA PRO A 232 7.48 12.47 20.73
C PRO A 232 7.67 11.21 21.58
N ALA A 233 7.04 11.13 22.75
CA ALA A 233 7.11 9.97 23.65
C ALA A 233 6.49 8.70 23.06
N HIS A 234 5.63 8.83 22.04
CA HIS A 234 4.95 7.72 21.37
C HIS A 234 5.55 7.40 19.98
N LYS A 235 6.72 7.97 19.66
CA LYS A 235 7.42 7.72 18.39
C LYS A 235 7.74 6.23 18.24
N SER A 236 7.33 5.65 17.11
CA SER A 236 7.58 4.26 16.75
C SER A 236 7.52 4.07 15.23
N PHE A 237 7.72 2.85 14.74
CA PHE A 237 7.63 2.60 13.29
C PHE A 237 6.22 2.85 12.71
N VAL A 238 5.17 2.80 13.52
CA VAL A 238 3.78 3.14 13.12
C VAL A 238 3.44 4.62 13.37
N GLY A 239 4.45 5.45 13.64
CA GLY A 239 4.30 6.89 13.83
C GLY A 239 5.66 7.53 14.11
N MET A 240 6.31 8.04 13.06
CA MET A 240 7.69 8.54 13.16
C MET A 240 7.79 10.05 13.38
N HIS A 241 6.75 10.80 12.99
CA HIS A 241 6.80 12.26 12.88
C HIS A 241 5.62 12.93 13.57
N PRO A 242 5.77 14.20 14.00
CA PRO A 242 4.71 14.98 14.64
C PRO A 242 3.67 15.46 13.61
N VAL A 243 2.98 14.52 12.97
CA VAL A 243 1.86 14.77 12.06
C VAL A 243 0.55 14.25 12.66
N PRO A 244 -0.62 14.78 12.26
CA PRO A 244 -1.93 14.23 12.62
C PRO A 244 -2.10 12.78 12.16
N VAL A 245 -3.18 12.13 12.62
CA VAL A 245 -3.50 10.75 12.22
C VAL A 245 -3.76 10.68 10.71
N VAL A 246 -4.57 11.60 10.20
CA VAL A 246 -4.75 11.83 8.76
C VAL A 246 -4.02 13.11 8.42
N HIS A 247 -2.93 12.98 7.67
CA HIS A 247 -2.01 14.10 7.45
C HIS A 247 -2.32 14.92 6.19
N GLY A 248 -3.23 14.48 5.33
CA GLY A 248 -3.67 15.21 4.12
C GLY A 248 -2.62 15.39 3.01
N MET A 249 -1.37 15.00 3.25
CA MET A 249 -0.26 15.13 2.30
C MET A 249 -0.12 13.91 1.39
N THR A 250 0.34 14.14 0.16
CA THR A 250 0.89 13.09 -0.71
C THR A 250 2.22 12.57 -0.18
N ILE A 251 2.71 11.45 -0.70
CA ILE A 251 4.00 10.90 -0.24
C ILE A 251 5.17 11.80 -0.64
N GLY A 252 5.09 12.47 -1.79
CA GLY A 252 6.07 13.47 -2.22
C GLY A 252 6.09 14.70 -1.31
N GLU A 253 4.94 15.25 -0.97
CA GLU A 253 4.84 16.37 -0.03
C GLU A 253 5.33 15.97 1.37
N TYR A 254 5.02 14.75 1.81
CA TYR A 254 5.50 14.20 3.08
C TYR A 254 7.03 14.09 3.10
N ALA A 255 7.65 13.61 2.01
CA ALA A 255 9.11 13.58 1.86
C ALA A 255 9.73 14.97 1.97
N GLN A 256 9.11 15.96 1.32
CA GLN A 256 9.55 17.36 1.39
C GLN A 256 9.44 17.90 2.82
N MET A 257 8.38 17.56 3.54
CA MET A 257 8.19 17.97 4.93
C MET A 257 9.25 17.35 5.85
N ILE A 258 9.58 16.06 5.69
CA ILE A 258 10.68 15.40 6.42
C ILE A 258 11.99 16.20 6.28
N ASN A 259 12.34 16.58 5.05
CA ASN A 259 13.56 17.34 4.76
C ASN A 259 13.49 18.81 5.22
N GLY A 260 12.34 19.46 5.04
CA GLY A 260 12.13 20.86 5.39
C GLY A 260 12.19 21.10 6.89
N GLU A 261 11.50 20.24 7.64
CA GLU A 261 11.42 20.28 9.10
C GLU A 261 12.61 19.59 9.81
N ARG A 262 13.56 19.05 9.04
CA ARG A 262 14.77 18.37 9.53
C ARG A 262 14.46 17.22 10.49
N TRP A 263 13.50 16.38 10.13
CA TRP A 263 13.07 15.25 10.96
C TRP A 263 13.97 14.01 10.89
N LEU A 264 14.91 13.98 9.94
CA LEU A 264 15.96 12.96 9.89
C LEU A 264 16.90 13.11 11.09
N GLU A 265 17.54 12.02 11.51
CA GLU A 265 18.48 12.04 12.63
C GLU A 265 19.56 13.11 12.44
N TYR A 266 19.97 13.74 13.55
CA TYR A 266 20.92 14.87 13.57
C TYR A 266 20.54 16.08 12.68
N GLY A 267 19.28 16.17 12.25
CA GLY A 267 18.81 17.24 11.36
C GLY A 267 19.37 17.14 9.94
N LEU A 268 19.74 15.93 9.52
CA LEU A 268 20.21 15.62 8.17
C LEU A 268 19.20 16.06 7.09
N LYS A 269 19.72 16.27 5.87
CA LYS A 269 18.93 16.58 4.69
C LYS A 269 19.32 15.66 3.54
N CYS A 270 18.34 14.92 3.05
CA CYS A 270 18.51 14.04 1.91
C CYS A 270 18.54 14.85 0.59
N ASP A 271 19.40 14.48 -0.38
CA ASP A 271 19.29 14.96 -1.76
C ASP A 271 18.01 14.36 -2.39
N LEU A 272 16.91 15.09 -2.21
CA LEU A 272 15.56 14.66 -2.57
C LEU A 272 15.10 15.35 -3.85
N MET A 273 14.58 14.55 -4.78
CA MET A 273 13.79 15.02 -5.91
C MET A 273 12.40 14.40 -5.84
N VAL A 274 11.36 15.23 -5.97
CA VAL A 274 9.97 14.75 -6.06
C VAL A 274 9.50 14.97 -7.49
N LEU A 275 9.15 13.88 -8.17
CA LEU A 275 8.49 13.92 -9.47
C LEU A 275 6.99 14.00 -9.21
N LYS A 276 6.39 15.12 -9.61
CA LYS A 276 4.99 15.43 -9.34
C LYS A 276 4.07 14.63 -10.26
N MET A 277 2.91 14.27 -9.74
CA MET A 277 1.78 13.78 -10.53
C MET A 277 1.08 14.94 -11.27
N ASN A 278 0.26 14.58 -12.26
CA ASN A 278 -0.52 15.53 -13.03
C ASN A 278 -2.01 15.44 -12.66
N ASN A 279 -2.74 16.54 -12.83
CA ASN A 279 -4.20 16.61 -12.64
C ASN A 279 -4.68 16.13 -11.25
N TYR A 280 -3.94 16.46 -10.20
CA TYR A 280 -4.31 16.16 -8.83
C TYR A 280 -4.59 17.44 -8.04
N ARG A 281 -5.77 17.49 -7.43
CA ARG A 281 -6.13 18.41 -6.35
C ARG A 281 -6.41 17.58 -5.11
N ARG A 282 -6.16 18.15 -3.93
CA ARG A 282 -6.38 17.48 -2.63
C ARG A 282 -7.83 17.00 -2.45
N THR A 283 -8.79 17.70 -3.03
CA THR A 283 -10.21 17.38 -2.95
C THR A 283 -10.66 16.33 -3.97
N ASP A 284 -9.77 15.89 -4.88
CA ASP A 284 -10.14 14.91 -5.90
C ASP A 284 -10.27 13.53 -5.26
N TYR A 285 -11.34 12.82 -5.62
CA TYR A 285 -11.52 11.42 -5.26
C TYR A 285 -10.60 10.54 -6.12
N TYR A 286 -9.87 9.62 -5.50
CA TYR A 286 -9.00 8.69 -6.19
C TYR A 286 -9.20 7.26 -5.71
N SER A 287 -9.73 6.41 -6.59
CA SER A 287 -9.88 4.98 -6.36
C SER A 287 -8.59 4.25 -6.72
N LEU A 288 -8.06 3.45 -5.79
CA LEU A 288 -6.77 2.80 -5.99
C LEU A 288 -6.89 1.65 -7.00
N PRO A 289 -6.08 1.61 -8.07
CA PRO A 289 -6.17 0.54 -9.06
C PRO A 289 -5.70 -0.79 -8.46
N ILE A 290 -4.77 -0.77 -7.52
CA ILE A 290 -4.24 -1.94 -6.83
C ILE A 290 -4.46 -1.78 -5.33
N LYS A 291 -5.03 -2.82 -4.71
CA LYS A 291 -5.15 -2.94 -3.25
C LYS A 291 -3.79 -2.70 -2.58
N PRO A 292 -3.67 -1.69 -1.69
CA PRO A 292 -2.39 -1.33 -1.09
C PRO A 292 -1.95 -2.36 -0.04
N SER A 293 -2.90 -3.05 0.58
CA SER A 293 -2.67 -4.21 1.45
C SER A 293 -3.80 -5.23 1.33
N PRO A 294 -3.61 -6.47 1.79
CA PRO A 294 -4.67 -7.48 1.82
C PRO A 294 -5.91 -7.05 2.61
N ASN A 295 -5.72 -6.27 3.68
CA ASN A 295 -6.77 -5.81 4.58
C ASN A 295 -7.42 -4.49 4.16
N LEU A 296 -6.95 -3.85 3.07
CA LEU A 296 -7.56 -2.67 2.47
C LEU A 296 -8.05 -3.00 1.04
N PRO A 297 -9.10 -3.82 0.91
CA PRO A 297 -9.48 -4.39 -0.39
C PRO A 297 -10.26 -3.44 -1.31
N ASN A 298 -10.77 -2.31 -0.80
CA ASN A 298 -11.64 -1.39 -1.52
C ASN A 298 -11.60 0.02 -0.91
N ASP A 299 -12.20 0.98 -1.62
CA ASP A 299 -12.22 2.40 -1.23
C ASP A 299 -12.89 2.64 0.13
N GLN A 300 -13.94 1.90 0.46
CA GLN A 300 -14.60 2.00 1.76
C GLN A 300 -13.66 1.60 2.90
N ALA A 301 -12.92 0.49 2.75
CA ALA A 301 -11.94 0.06 3.75
C ALA A 301 -10.83 1.10 3.92
N ILE A 302 -10.36 1.72 2.82
CA ILE A 302 -9.35 2.78 2.85
C ILE A 302 -9.86 4.03 3.58
N ASN A 303 -11.11 4.44 3.34
CA ASN A 303 -11.70 5.61 4.00
C ASN A 303 -11.97 5.36 5.50
N LEU A 304 -12.34 4.14 5.88
CA LEU A 304 -12.59 3.78 7.28
C LEU A 304 -11.31 3.47 8.06
N TYR A 305 -10.20 3.21 7.37
CA TYR A 305 -8.94 2.80 7.99
C TYR A 305 -8.42 3.77 9.05
N PRO A 306 -8.40 5.11 8.83
CA PRO A 306 -8.01 6.07 9.86
C PRO A 306 -8.84 6.02 11.14
N SER A 307 -10.10 5.58 11.06
CA SER A 307 -11.01 5.48 12.21
C SER A 307 -10.93 4.11 12.89
N LEU A 308 -11.00 3.02 12.13
CA LEU A 308 -11.15 1.67 12.66
C LEU A 308 -9.82 1.04 13.11
N CYS A 309 -8.67 1.51 12.60
CA CYS A 309 -7.40 0.87 12.92
C CYS A 309 -7.02 0.98 14.41
N PHE A 310 -7.53 1.97 15.13
CA PHE A 310 -7.33 2.09 16.59
C PHE A 310 -7.97 0.93 17.37
N LEU A 311 -9.04 0.34 16.83
CA LEU A 311 -9.72 -0.79 17.45
C LEU A 311 -8.98 -2.12 17.23
N LYS A 312 -7.96 -2.16 16.35
CA LYS A 312 -7.26 -3.40 16.01
C LYS A 312 -6.45 -3.99 17.17
N GLU A 313 -6.04 -3.17 18.14
CA GLU A 313 -5.41 -3.63 19.40
C GLU A 313 -6.42 -3.91 20.52
N GLN A 314 -7.67 -3.45 20.36
CA GLN A 314 -8.75 -3.81 21.27
C GLN A 314 -9.41 -5.06 20.71
N THR A 315 -9.08 -6.22 21.27
CA THR A 315 -9.92 -7.41 21.10
C THR A 315 -11.35 -7.00 21.42
N LEU A 316 -12.18 -6.87 20.38
CA LEU A 316 -13.63 -6.79 20.55
C LEU A 316 -14.04 -8.19 21.03
N VAL A 317 -14.11 -8.34 22.35
CA VAL A 317 -14.55 -9.55 23.06
C VAL A 317 -16.07 -9.66 23.00
#